data_AF-A0A1X7KLQ0-F1
#
_entry.id   AF-A0A1X7KLQ0-F1
#
_cell.length_a   1.000
_cell.length_b   1.000
_cell.length_c   1.000
_cell.angle_alpha   90.00
_cell.angle_beta   90.00
_cell.angle_gamma   90.00
#
_symmetry.space_group_name_H-M   'P 1'
#
loop_
_entity.id
_entity.type
_entity.pdbx_description
1 polymer ?
#
loop_
_entity_poly.entity_id
_entity_poly.type
_entity_poly.pdbx_seq_one_letter_code
_entity_poly.pdbx_strand_id
1 'polypeptide(L)'
;MGTLSRSADYTIQGFIYQFNKTLLEILNDEDDAVISIEGIIEDIEIATDFTTRAIQCKYHEEQENFTLGNVYKPILQMMEHYFDNLDKDIEYKLYAHFPNEREGSNFEINEEHIKTILQSRDQRFQRIITKIKGNVDIPGFLERFTLEFGASLQVIIERITTSLERNGLPRDDIDTLFYPNAIQMIADLSILHEAQQRVVKKSSMLYDLQQIRKTAITRWTRSLRTLDKILSARRKQLKTNLDKNSRLRYLFLSQQSINNFNDEIVNFISDFVNKFHFKEVHDKTPLICINCSQEVFKEIRVRLHKKNIRYNDGLVTDEYFDKNKFLTGPVRAKIGKQFYTDFQVRLLRFDENDIGILNETKCDDFFLFTDTVPELDFQDVNVEHINLKEINQIKFVMGMVDIYD
;
A
#
# COMPACT_ATOMS: atom_id res chain seq x y z
N MET A 1 -19.97 1.99 10.10
CA MET A 1 -18.90 1.24 10.80
C MET A 1 -18.93 -0.19 10.31
N GLY A 2 -18.11 -0.54 9.31
CA GLY A 2 -17.92 -1.93 8.90
C GLY A 2 -16.75 -2.49 9.68
N THR A 3 -17.02 -3.35 10.65
CA THR A 3 -15.99 -4.11 11.38
C THR A 3 -15.25 -5.02 10.39
N LEU A 4 -14.02 -4.63 10.03
CA LEU A 4 -13.00 -5.58 9.64
C LEU A 4 -12.94 -6.65 10.74
N SER A 5 -13.05 -7.93 10.38
CA SER A 5 -12.99 -9.02 11.35
C SER A 5 -11.62 -9.00 12.01
N ARG A 6 -11.54 -9.14 13.34
CA ARG A 6 -10.26 -9.14 14.11
C ARG A 6 -9.17 -10.04 13.48
N SER A 7 -9.57 -11.14 12.84
CA SER A 7 -8.68 -12.03 12.08
C SER A 7 -7.92 -11.38 10.91
N ALA A 8 -8.55 -10.44 10.21
CA ALA A 8 -7.93 -9.72 9.10
C ALA A 8 -6.86 -8.75 9.61
N ASP A 9 -7.08 -8.14 10.77
CA ASP A 9 -6.12 -7.22 11.39
C ASP A 9 -4.85 -7.95 11.84
N TYR A 10 -4.94 -9.14 12.46
CA TYR A 10 -3.76 -9.95 12.81
C TYR A 10 -2.97 -10.39 11.58
N THR A 11 -3.67 -10.75 10.50
CA THR A 11 -3.01 -11.19 9.27
C THR A 11 -2.21 -10.04 8.64
N ILE A 12 -2.80 -8.84 8.60
CA ILE A 12 -2.11 -7.62 8.13
C ILE A 12 -0.90 -7.29 9.02
N GLN A 13 -1.05 -7.40 10.35
CA GLN A 13 0.06 -7.15 11.28
C GLN A 13 1.22 -8.13 11.09
N GLY A 14 0.93 -9.42 10.83
CA GLY A 14 1.94 -10.41 10.49
C GLY A 14 2.75 -10.03 9.25
N PHE A 15 2.07 -9.65 8.16
CA PHE A 15 2.73 -9.17 6.94
C PHE A 15 3.54 -7.89 7.17
N ILE A 16 3.02 -6.93 7.95
CA ILE A 16 3.76 -5.71 8.27
C ILE A 16 5.03 -6.04 9.06
N TYR A 17 4.96 -6.96 10.01
CA TYR A 17 6.13 -7.41 10.76
C TYR A 17 7.17 -8.05 9.85
N GLN A 18 6.73 -8.93 8.96
CA GLN A 18 7.57 -9.56 7.95
C GLN A 18 8.22 -8.54 7.03
N PHE A 19 7.47 -7.60 6.45
CA PHE A 19 8.02 -6.58 5.55
C PHE A 19 9.02 -5.67 6.25
N ASN A 20 8.76 -5.31 7.51
CA ASN A 20 9.70 -4.54 8.31
C ASN A 20 10.97 -5.35 8.60
N LYS A 21 10.84 -6.63 8.96
CA LYS A 21 12.01 -7.47 9.19
C LYS A 21 12.83 -7.66 7.92
N THR A 22 12.16 -7.86 6.78
CA THR A 22 12.77 -7.93 5.44
C THR A 22 13.55 -6.66 5.13
N LEU A 23 12.94 -5.49 5.31
CA LEU A 23 13.60 -4.21 5.09
C LEU A 23 14.84 -4.05 5.97
N LEU A 24 14.74 -4.46 7.24
CA LEU A 24 15.86 -4.36 8.16
C LEU A 24 17.02 -5.29 7.75
N GLU A 25 16.74 -6.50 7.26
CA GLU A 25 17.77 -7.40 6.70
C GLU A 25 18.42 -6.77 5.47
N ILE A 26 17.63 -6.23 4.53
CA ILE A 26 18.15 -5.56 3.33
C ILE A 26 19.07 -4.39 3.70
N LEU A 27 18.65 -3.52 4.62
CA LEU A 27 19.43 -2.32 4.95
C LEU A 27 20.71 -2.61 5.72
N ASN A 28 20.75 -3.72 6.45
CA ASN A 28 21.91 -4.12 7.25
C ASN A 28 22.84 -5.10 6.53
N ASP A 29 22.45 -5.62 5.37
CA ASP A 29 23.27 -6.51 4.56
C ASP A 29 24.51 -5.78 4.04
N GLU A 30 25.72 -6.19 4.46
CA GLU A 30 26.97 -5.52 4.06
C GLU A 30 27.50 -6.01 2.71
N ASP A 31 27.12 -7.22 2.29
CA ASP A 31 27.66 -7.91 1.12
C ASP A 31 26.89 -7.63 -0.17
N ASP A 32 25.79 -6.88 -0.11
CA ASP A 32 24.87 -6.64 -1.24
C ASP A 32 24.38 -7.94 -1.88
N ALA A 33 24.07 -8.91 -1.00
CA ALA A 33 23.55 -10.21 -1.30
C ALA A 33 22.18 -10.11 -2.00
N VAL A 34 21.84 -11.15 -2.74
CA VAL A 34 20.50 -11.27 -3.32
C VAL A 34 19.56 -11.74 -2.23
N ILE A 35 18.56 -10.91 -1.92
CA ILE A 35 17.54 -11.20 -0.92
C ILE A 35 16.23 -11.51 -1.63
N SER A 36 15.70 -12.71 -1.41
CA SER A 36 14.37 -13.11 -1.89
C SER A 36 13.31 -12.79 -0.84
N ILE A 37 12.21 -12.18 -1.28
CA ILE A 37 11.05 -11.79 -0.46
C ILE A 37 9.93 -12.77 -0.77
N GLU A 38 9.31 -13.39 0.24
CA GLU A 38 8.41 -14.53 0.00
C GLU A 38 9.12 -15.56 -0.89
N GLY A 39 10.28 -16.02 -0.40
CA GLY A 39 11.14 -16.96 -1.10
C GLY A 39 10.42 -18.27 -1.41
N ILE A 40 11.14 -19.19 -2.05
CA ILE A 40 10.57 -20.52 -2.37
C ILE A 40 10.24 -21.27 -1.08
N ILE A 41 10.99 -20.96 -0.01
CA ILE A 41 11.07 -21.71 1.22
C ILE A 41 10.43 -20.92 2.36
N GLU A 42 10.93 -19.71 2.62
CA GLU A 42 10.53 -18.90 3.79
C GLU A 42 10.29 -17.42 3.43
N ASP A 43 9.78 -16.69 4.43
CA ASP A 43 9.41 -15.28 4.32
C ASP A 43 10.55 -14.38 3.78
N ILE A 44 11.81 -14.68 4.13
CA ILE A 44 13.03 -14.00 3.68
C ILE A 44 14.13 -15.03 3.43
N GLU A 45 14.79 -14.97 2.27
CA GLU A 45 15.99 -15.78 1.99
C GLU A 45 17.16 -14.87 1.60
N ILE A 46 18.32 -15.09 2.21
CA ILE A 46 19.53 -14.33 1.94
C ILE A 46 20.55 -15.32 1.38
N ALA A 47 20.84 -15.21 0.08
CA ALA A 47 21.75 -16.10 -0.61
C ALA A 47 23.15 -15.50 -0.67
N THR A 48 24.12 -16.21 -0.09
CA THR A 48 25.56 -15.93 -0.25
C THR A 48 26.19 -16.98 -1.16
N ASP A 49 27.48 -16.83 -1.48
CA ASP A 49 28.22 -17.78 -2.32
C ASP A 49 28.32 -19.19 -1.72
N PHE A 50 28.13 -19.33 -0.40
CA PHE A 50 28.35 -20.59 0.33
C PHE A 50 27.11 -21.12 1.03
N THR A 51 26.31 -20.24 1.63
CA THR A 51 25.17 -20.62 2.45
C THR A 51 23.94 -19.81 2.10
N THR A 52 22.77 -20.41 2.28
CA THR A 52 21.48 -19.69 2.23
C THR A 52 20.92 -19.57 3.63
N ARG A 53 20.63 -18.35 4.08
CA ARG A 53 19.92 -18.12 5.33
C ARG A 53 18.44 -17.92 5.06
N ALA A 54 17.62 -18.85 5.52
CA ALA A 54 16.16 -18.83 5.37
C ALA A 54 15.51 -18.40 6.69
N ILE A 55 14.81 -17.26 6.68
CA ILE A 55 14.20 -16.65 7.86
C ILE A 55 12.69 -16.69 7.71
N GLN A 56 12.01 -17.25 8.71
CA GLN A 56 10.56 -17.18 8.84
C GLN A 56 10.17 -16.28 10.02
N CYS A 57 9.22 -15.39 9.78
CA CYS A 57 8.71 -14.45 10.76
C CYS A 57 7.42 -14.97 11.42
N LYS A 58 7.30 -14.76 12.73
CA LYS A 58 6.04 -14.92 13.47
C LYS A 58 5.85 -13.75 14.42
N TYR A 59 4.66 -13.17 14.40
CA TYR A 59 4.33 -12.00 15.20
C TYR A 59 3.13 -12.31 16.10
N HIS A 60 3.36 -12.32 17.41
CA HIS A 60 2.35 -12.62 18.43
C HIS A 60 2.25 -11.51 19.46
N GLU A 61 1.69 -10.35 19.08
CA GLU A 61 1.54 -9.19 19.99
C GLU A 61 0.57 -9.47 21.16
N GLU A 62 -0.49 -10.25 20.94
CA GLU A 62 -1.50 -10.54 21.97
C GLU A 62 -1.18 -11.75 22.84
N GLN A 63 -0.22 -12.56 22.41
CA GLN A 63 0.18 -13.71 23.18
C GLN A 63 1.44 -13.39 23.97
N GLU A 64 1.23 -13.00 25.22
CA GLU A 64 2.31 -12.45 26.06
C GLU A 64 3.51 -13.39 26.19
N ASN A 65 3.28 -14.70 26.40
CA ASN A 65 4.34 -15.69 26.67
C ASN A 65 4.47 -16.70 25.53
N PHE A 66 5.69 -17.14 25.28
CA PHE A 66 5.98 -18.22 24.34
C PHE A 66 5.45 -19.57 24.86
N THR A 67 4.87 -20.34 23.94
CA THR A 67 4.68 -21.79 24.13
C THR A 67 5.14 -22.51 22.87
N LEU A 68 5.67 -23.73 23.02
CA LEU A 68 6.16 -24.50 21.88
C LEU A 68 5.07 -24.67 20.80
N GLY A 69 3.81 -24.85 21.21
CA GLY A 69 2.65 -25.00 20.31
C GLY A 69 2.49 -23.88 19.29
N ASN A 70 2.95 -22.67 19.58
CA ASN A 70 2.87 -21.52 18.67
C ASN A 70 3.71 -21.69 17.43
N VAL A 71 4.80 -22.45 17.55
CA VAL A 71 5.83 -22.59 16.54
C VAL A 71 5.88 -23.99 15.93
N TYR A 72 4.91 -24.86 16.22
CA TYR A 72 4.85 -26.20 15.62
C TYR A 72 4.81 -26.14 14.10
N LYS A 73 3.92 -25.32 13.55
CA LYS A 73 3.76 -25.17 12.11
C LYS A 73 5.06 -24.73 11.42
N PRO A 74 5.68 -23.59 11.79
CA PRO A 74 6.90 -23.15 11.12
C PRO A 74 8.06 -24.14 11.26
N ILE A 75 8.26 -24.74 12.44
CA ILE A 75 9.32 -25.75 12.63
C ILE A 75 9.08 -26.96 11.72
N LEU A 76 7.84 -27.46 11.62
CA LEU A 76 7.51 -28.57 10.72
C LEU A 76 7.77 -28.22 9.24
N GLN A 77 7.46 -27.01 8.81
CA GLN A 77 7.71 -26.55 7.44
C GLN A 77 9.21 -26.49 7.13
N MET A 78 10.01 -25.90 8.04
CA MET A 78 11.47 -25.87 7.91
C MET A 78 12.09 -27.27 7.91
N MET A 79 11.59 -28.19 8.75
CA MET A 79 12.04 -29.58 8.77
C MET A 79 11.69 -30.34 7.49
N GLU A 80 10.48 -30.14 6.93
CA GLU A 80 10.10 -30.70 5.63
C GLU A 80 11.03 -30.20 4.53
N HIS A 81 11.32 -28.91 4.54
CA HIS A 81 12.22 -28.34 3.56
C HIS A 81 13.65 -28.87 3.69
N TYR A 82 14.19 -28.94 4.91
CA TYR A 82 15.48 -29.55 5.18
C TYR A 82 15.55 -30.99 4.67
N PHE A 83 14.51 -31.79 4.95
CA PHE A 83 14.40 -33.16 4.49
C PHE A 83 14.42 -33.28 2.96
N ASP A 84 13.81 -32.34 2.25
CA ASP A 84 13.78 -32.33 0.78
C ASP A 84 15.09 -31.79 0.14
N ASN A 85 16.00 -31.20 0.92
CA ASN A 85 17.18 -30.47 0.43
C ASN A 85 18.46 -30.79 1.22
N LEU A 86 18.71 -32.07 1.50
CA LEU A 86 19.85 -32.53 2.30
C LEU A 86 21.23 -32.19 1.70
N ASP A 87 21.29 -31.95 0.39
CA ASP A 87 22.49 -31.60 -0.36
C ASP A 87 22.83 -30.10 -0.32
N LYS A 88 21.92 -29.26 0.19
CA LYS A 88 22.10 -27.81 0.26
C LYS A 88 22.57 -27.38 1.64
N ASP A 89 23.37 -26.31 1.66
CA ASP A 89 23.80 -25.65 2.90
C ASP A 89 22.84 -24.49 3.24
N ILE A 90 21.89 -24.79 4.12
CA ILE A 90 20.80 -23.88 4.47
C ILE A 90 20.70 -23.75 5.99
N GLU A 91 20.80 -22.52 6.47
CA GLU A 91 20.56 -22.14 7.86
C GLU A 91 19.11 -21.67 8.02
N TYR A 92 18.39 -22.28 8.96
CA TYR A 92 16.98 -21.99 9.22
C TYR A 92 16.85 -21.13 10.47
N LYS A 93 16.20 -19.97 10.34
CA LYS A 93 15.94 -19.06 11.45
C LYS A 93 14.44 -18.81 11.59
N LEU A 94 13.88 -19.22 12.72
CA LEU A 94 12.55 -18.78 13.13
C LEU A 94 12.68 -17.52 13.99
N TYR A 95 12.29 -16.38 13.44
CA TYR A 95 12.30 -15.07 14.10
C TYR A 95 10.89 -14.75 14.62
N ALA A 96 10.69 -14.86 15.93
CA ALA A 96 9.34 -14.79 16.52
C ALA A 96 9.23 -13.74 17.63
N HIS A 97 8.26 -12.83 17.55
CA HIS A 97 7.99 -11.87 18.62
C HIS A 97 6.91 -12.35 19.58
N PHE A 98 7.21 -12.25 20.88
CA PHE A 98 6.30 -12.41 22.01
C PHE A 98 6.61 -11.31 23.04
N PRO A 99 5.61 -10.58 23.60
CA PRO A 99 5.85 -9.42 24.46
C PRO A 99 6.72 -9.67 25.70
N ASN A 100 6.61 -10.83 26.35
CA ASN A 100 7.36 -11.13 27.58
C ASN A 100 8.71 -11.82 27.32
N GLU A 101 8.99 -12.20 26.07
CA GLU A 101 10.25 -12.83 25.74
C GLU A 101 11.32 -11.78 25.47
N ARG A 102 12.53 -12.06 25.95
CA ARG A 102 13.63 -11.10 25.80
C ARG A 102 14.09 -11.08 24.34
N GLU A 103 13.99 -9.92 23.71
CA GLU A 103 14.53 -9.70 22.38
C GLU A 103 16.00 -10.15 22.27
N GLY A 104 16.33 -10.85 21.18
CA GLY A 104 17.68 -11.30 20.82
C GLY A 104 18.15 -12.51 21.62
N SER A 105 17.32 -13.03 22.52
CA SER A 105 17.56 -14.31 23.15
C SER A 105 17.05 -15.45 22.28
N ASN A 106 17.69 -16.60 22.41
CA ASN A 106 17.34 -17.80 21.65
C ASN A 106 16.63 -18.80 22.55
N PHE A 107 15.65 -19.51 21.99
CA PHE A 107 15.08 -20.70 22.61
C PHE A 107 15.71 -21.95 22.00
N GLU A 108 16.43 -22.72 22.81
CA GLU A 108 17.10 -23.93 22.34
C GLU A 108 16.06 -25.06 22.12
N ILE A 109 15.76 -25.33 20.85
CA ILE A 109 14.96 -26.50 20.47
C ILE A 109 15.85 -27.74 20.56
N ASN A 110 15.39 -28.74 21.31
CA ASN A 110 16.09 -30.00 21.49
C ASN A 110 15.28 -31.15 20.87
N GLU A 111 15.86 -32.35 20.85
CA GLU A 111 15.19 -33.53 20.28
C GLU A 111 13.85 -33.87 20.96
N GLU A 112 13.69 -33.63 22.26
CA GLU A 112 12.43 -33.91 22.97
C GLU A 112 11.31 -32.94 22.53
N HIS A 113 11.66 -31.67 22.28
CA HIS A 113 10.74 -30.73 21.66
C HIS A 113 10.31 -31.21 20.27
N ILE A 114 11.24 -31.66 19.42
CA ILE A 114 10.93 -32.19 18.08
C ILE A 114 10.07 -33.45 18.15
N LYS A 115 10.38 -34.40 19.04
CA LYS A 115 9.57 -35.61 19.27
C LYS A 115 8.14 -35.23 19.67
N THR A 116 7.98 -34.22 20.52
CA THR A 116 6.67 -33.70 20.92
C THR A 116 5.92 -33.09 19.73
N ILE A 117 6.58 -32.30 18.89
CA ILE A 117 6.01 -31.71 17.68
C ILE A 117 5.52 -32.80 16.70
N LEU A 118 6.33 -33.84 16.47
CA LEU A 118 6.02 -34.99 15.60
C LEU A 118 4.94 -35.93 16.15
N GLN A 119 4.52 -35.73 17.40
CA GLN A 119 3.39 -36.44 18.03
C GLN A 119 2.09 -35.64 17.98
N SER A 120 2.10 -34.42 17.44
CA SER A 120 0.89 -33.61 17.29
C SER A 120 -0.18 -34.37 16.51
N ARG A 121 -1.43 -34.28 17.00
CA ARG A 121 -2.62 -34.88 16.35
C ARG A 121 -3.41 -33.87 15.53
N ASP A 122 -2.90 -32.65 15.38
CA ASP A 122 -3.54 -31.63 14.57
C ASP A 122 -3.57 -32.08 13.10
N GLN A 123 -4.76 -32.13 12.51
CA GLN A 123 -4.97 -32.57 11.14
C GLN A 123 -4.21 -31.70 10.12
N ARG A 124 -3.98 -30.42 10.45
CA ARG A 124 -3.25 -29.48 9.60
C ARG A 124 -1.78 -29.86 9.41
N PHE A 125 -1.22 -30.64 10.33
CA PHE A 125 0.20 -31.00 10.34
C PHE A 125 0.47 -32.43 9.87
N GLN A 126 -0.56 -33.29 9.83
CA GLN A 126 -0.38 -34.73 9.56
C GLN A 126 0.29 -35.03 8.23
N ARG A 127 0.04 -34.22 7.19
CA ARG A 127 0.69 -34.38 5.89
C ARG A 127 2.22 -34.29 6.03
N ILE A 128 2.69 -33.23 6.68
CA ILE A 128 4.12 -32.96 6.88
C ILE A 128 4.72 -34.01 7.81
N ILE A 129 4.07 -34.24 8.96
CA ILE A 129 4.53 -35.21 9.97
C ILE A 129 4.69 -36.60 9.34
N THR A 130 3.72 -37.08 8.55
CA THR A 130 3.79 -38.41 7.92
C THR A 130 4.97 -38.53 6.96
N LYS A 131 5.33 -37.45 6.27
CA LYS A 131 6.46 -37.42 5.33
C LYS A 131 7.80 -37.51 6.05
N ILE A 132 8.01 -36.69 7.08
CA ILE A 132 9.32 -36.53 7.72
C ILE A 132 9.56 -37.48 8.90
N LYS A 133 8.51 -37.94 9.58
CA LYS A 133 8.63 -38.72 10.82
C LYS A 133 9.31 -40.06 10.56
N GLY A 134 10.44 -40.27 11.22
CA GLY A 134 11.27 -41.46 11.08
C GLY A 134 12.25 -41.42 9.92
N ASN A 135 12.20 -40.39 9.07
CA ASN A 135 13.06 -40.25 7.89
C ASN A 135 14.01 -39.04 7.98
N VAL A 136 13.64 -37.99 8.72
CA VAL A 136 14.44 -36.78 8.87
C VAL A 136 15.57 -36.94 9.87
N ASP A 137 16.75 -36.44 9.52
CA ASP A 137 17.90 -36.29 10.41
C ASP A 137 17.65 -35.12 11.39
N ILE A 138 17.13 -35.44 12.57
CA ILE A 138 16.81 -34.45 13.61
C ILE A 138 18.09 -33.75 14.14
N PRO A 139 19.16 -34.47 14.52
CA PRO A 139 20.41 -33.82 14.94
C PRO A 139 20.96 -32.85 13.90
N GLY A 140 21.06 -33.26 12.62
CA GLY A 140 21.58 -32.39 11.56
C GLY A 140 20.70 -31.18 11.29
N PHE A 141 19.37 -31.32 11.40
CA PHE A 141 18.47 -30.15 11.34
C PHE A 141 18.71 -29.17 12.49
N LEU A 142 18.84 -29.67 13.72
CA LEU A 142 19.03 -28.83 14.90
C LEU A 142 20.37 -28.07 14.88
N GLU A 143 21.41 -28.62 14.25
CA GLU A 143 22.69 -27.91 14.03
C GLU A 143 22.52 -26.67 13.14
N ARG A 144 21.50 -26.65 12.28
CA ARG A 144 21.24 -25.57 11.32
C ARG A 144 20.03 -24.72 11.68
N PHE A 145 19.34 -25.01 12.77
CA PHE A 145 18.10 -24.36 13.16
C PHE A 145 18.30 -23.43 14.37
N THR A 146 17.77 -22.21 14.28
CA THR A 146 17.73 -21.26 15.40
C THR A 146 16.33 -20.69 15.57
N LEU A 147 15.82 -20.68 16.81
CA LEU A 147 14.66 -19.88 17.20
C LEU A 147 15.15 -18.67 17.98
N GLU A 148 14.99 -17.48 17.39
CA GLU A 148 15.36 -16.20 18.00
C GLU A 148 14.11 -15.39 18.31
N PHE A 149 14.05 -14.84 19.53
CA PHE A 149 12.98 -13.94 19.92
C PHE A 149 13.19 -12.55 19.35
N GLY A 150 12.25 -12.12 18.52
CA GLY A 150 12.30 -10.87 17.79
C GLY A 150 11.85 -9.66 18.56
N ALA A 151 12.26 -8.49 18.08
CA ALA A 151 11.88 -7.20 18.66
C ALA A 151 10.40 -6.91 18.41
N SER A 152 9.83 -6.00 19.19
CA SER A 152 8.50 -5.47 18.86
C SER A 152 8.54 -4.70 17.54
N LEU A 153 7.40 -4.61 16.85
CA LEU A 153 7.32 -3.90 15.58
C LEU A 153 7.82 -2.45 15.69
N GLN A 154 7.51 -1.77 16.79
CA GLN A 154 7.96 -0.41 17.05
C GLN A 154 9.49 -0.28 17.06
N VAL A 155 10.17 -1.21 17.73
CA VAL A 155 11.64 -1.23 17.81
C VAL A 155 12.25 -1.52 16.43
N ILE A 156 11.64 -2.40 15.63
CA ILE A 156 12.10 -2.65 14.25
C ILE A 156 12.00 -1.38 13.40
N ILE A 157 10.89 -0.65 13.49
CA ILE A 157 10.69 0.61 12.75
C ILE A 157 11.75 1.65 13.13
N GLU A 158 12.09 1.76 14.43
CA GLU A 158 13.14 2.66 14.90
C GLU A 158 14.51 2.27 14.34
N ARG A 159 14.83 0.97 14.27
CA ARG A 159 16.07 0.48 13.66
C ARG A 159 16.13 0.69 12.17
N ILE A 160 15.03 0.47 11.45
CA ILE A 160 14.93 0.78 10.02
C ILE A 160 15.20 2.26 9.80
N THR A 161 14.60 3.12 10.62
CA THR A 161 14.79 4.57 10.55
C THR A 161 16.25 4.95 10.69
N THR A 162 16.93 4.39 11.70
CA THR A 162 18.38 4.57 11.88
C THR A 162 19.20 3.98 10.73
N SER A 163 18.80 2.82 10.19
CA SER A 163 19.54 2.15 9.11
C SER A 163 19.39 2.88 7.77
N LEU A 164 18.21 3.42 7.47
CA LEU A 164 17.98 4.30 6.31
C LEU A 164 18.88 5.55 6.37
N GLU A 165 18.99 6.18 7.55
CA GLU A 165 19.86 7.34 7.78
C GLU A 165 21.34 6.97 7.59
N ARG A 166 21.79 5.84 8.17
CA ARG A 166 23.16 5.33 8.01
C ARG A 166 23.51 5.00 6.56
N ASN A 167 22.53 4.56 5.78
CA ASN A 167 22.66 4.31 4.34
C ASN A 167 22.52 5.59 3.48
N GLY A 168 22.56 6.77 4.10
CA GLY A 168 22.72 8.06 3.39
C GLY A 168 21.42 8.73 2.98
N LEU A 169 20.26 8.30 3.50
CA LEU A 169 18.99 8.96 3.22
C LEU A 169 18.73 10.15 4.19
N PRO A 170 18.28 11.31 3.69
CA PRO A 170 17.99 12.49 4.52
C PRO A 170 16.97 12.21 5.64
N ARG A 171 17.35 12.46 6.90
CA ARG A 171 16.54 12.17 8.09
C ARG A 171 15.13 12.76 8.05
N ASP A 172 15.01 14.00 7.55
CA ASP A 172 13.76 14.75 7.45
C ASP A 172 12.72 14.06 6.55
N ASP A 173 13.19 13.29 5.59
CA ASP A 173 12.35 12.60 4.60
C ASP A 173 12.13 11.12 4.96
N ILE A 174 12.81 10.55 5.96
CA ILE A 174 12.72 9.11 6.28
C ILE A 174 11.29 8.72 6.66
N ASP A 175 10.72 9.33 7.69
CA ASP A 175 9.42 8.93 8.24
C ASP A 175 8.28 9.11 7.21
N THR A 176 8.44 10.06 6.29
CA THR A 176 7.35 10.55 5.43
C THR A 176 7.51 10.21 3.96
N LEU A 177 8.70 9.88 3.49
CA LEU A 177 8.98 9.55 2.11
C LEU A 177 9.65 8.18 2.01
N PHE A 178 10.84 8.00 2.60
CA PHE A 178 11.63 6.80 2.32
C PHE A 178 11.08 5.54 2.97
N TYR A 179 10.73 5.59 4.26
CA TYR A 179 10.21 4.41 4.96
C TYR A 179 8.89 3.89 4.36
N PRO A 180 7.86 4.73 4.12
CA PRO A 180 6.63 4.28 3.47
C PRO A 180 6.87 3.67 2.08
N ASN A 181 7.76 4.26 1.27
CA ASN A 181 8.09 3.74 -0.05
C ASN A 181 8.89 2.44 0.01
N ALA A 182 9.82 2.29 0.96
CA ALA A 182 10.59 1.06 1.13
C ALA A 182 9.70 -0.13 1.48
N ILE A 183 8.73 0.07 2.38
CA ILE A 183 7.72 -0.95 2.69
C ILE A 183 6.86 -1.25 1.47
N GLN A 184 6.51 -0.24 0.67
CA GLN A 184 5.74 -0.45 -0.55
C GLN A 184 6.52 -1.28 -1.58
N MET A 185 7.80 -1.01 -1.78
CA MET A 185 8.64 -1.77 -2.71
C MET A 185 8.70 -3.27 -2.33
N ILE A 186 8.83 -3.58 -1.04
CA ILE A 186 8.81 -4.96 -0.55
C ILE A 186 7.44 -5.61 -0.80
N ALA A 187 6.36 -4.86 -0.55
CA ALA A 187 5.00 -5.34 -0.79
C ALA A 187 4.70 -5.56 -2.28
N ASP A 188 5.26 -4.75 -3.18
CA ASP A 188 5.10 -4.91 -4.62
C ASP A 188 5.85 -6.15 -5.12
N LEU A 189 7.04 -6.41 -4.57
CA LEU A 189 7.80 -7.63 -4.88
C LEU A 189 7.10 -8.89 -4.36
N SER A 190 6.50 -8.85 -3.16
CA SER A 190 5.88 -10.03 -2.53
C SER A 190 4.65 -10.56 -3.27
N ILE A 191 3.99 -9.72 -4.09
CA ILE A 191 2.80 -10.11 -4.87
C ILE A 191 3.11 -10.64 -6.28
N LEU A 192 4.37 -10.59 -6.73
CA LEU A 192 4.74 -11.10 -8.05
C LEU A 192 4.55 -12.62 -8.12
N HIS A 193 4.16 -13.15 -9.29
CA HIS A 193 3.83 -14.58 -9.40
C HIS A 193 5.07 -15.48 -9.28
N GLU A 194 6.16 -15.12 -9.95
CA GLU A 194 7.37 -15.92 -10.05
C GLU A 194 8.37 -15.57 -8.93
N ALA A 195 8.83 -16.56 -8.18
CA ALA A 195 9.74 -16.37 -7.05
C ALA A 195 11.06 -15.68 -7.45
N GLN A 196 11.57 -15.95 -8.65
CA GLN A 196 12.81 -15.36 -9.18
C GLN A 196 12.67 -13.85 -9.44
N GLN A 197 11.45 -13.33 -9.52
CA GLN A 197 11.18 -11.89 -9.66
C GLN A 197 11.07 -11.20 -8.30
N ARG A 198 10.91 -11.94 -7.21
CA ARG A 198 10.76 -11.40 -5.85
C ARG A 198 12.10 -11.15 -5.17
N VAL A 199 13.09 -10.68 -5.92
CA VAL A 199 14.46 -10.51 -5.43
C VAL A 199 14.84 -9.04 -5.39
N VAL A 200 15.66 -8.68 -4.42
CA VAL A 200 16.18 -7.33 -4.27
C VAL A 200 17.58 -7.34 -3.68
N LYS A 201 18.36 -6.31 -4.03
CA LYS A 201 19.65 -5.99 -3.43
C LYS A 201 19.56 -4.67 -2.68
N LYS A 202 20.37 -4.50 -1.63
CA LYS A 202 20.43 -3.26 -0.86
C LYS A 202 20.75 -2.06 -1.75
N SER A 203 21.77 -2.20 -2.60
CA SER A 203 22.24 -1.16 -3.51
C SER A 203 21.14 -0.67 -4.47
N SER A 204 20.42 -1.61 -5.09
CA SER A 204 19.31 -1.32 -5.99
C SER A 204 18.16 -0.62 -5.28
N MET A 205 17.75 -1.12 -4.11
CA MET A 205 16.66 -0.51 -3.36
C MET A 205 16.99 0.92 -2.92
N LEU A 206 18.20 1.16 -2.42
CA LEU A 206 18.62 2.51 -2.01
C LEU A 206 18.68 3.47 -3.21
N TYR A 207 19.17 3.00 -4.35
CA TYR A 207 19.17 3.79 -5.59
C TYR A 207 17.75 4.21 -5.98
N ASP A 208 16.80 3.28 -5.99
CA ASP A 208 15.40 3.56 -6.34
C ASP A 208 14.76 4.53 -5.34
N LEU A 209 14.96 4.32 -4.03
CA LEU A 209 14.48 5.21 -2.98
C LEU A 209 14.97 6.66 -3.17
N GLN A 210 16.22 6.86 -3.57
CA GLN A 210 16.79 8.18 -3.84
C GLN A 210 16.20 8.87 -5.07
N GLN A 211 15.55 8.14 -5.99
CA GLN A 211 14.85 8.72 -7.14
C GLN A 211 13.40 9.09 -6.81
N ILE A 212 12.83 8.50 -5.77
CA ILE A 212 11.45 8.76 -5.40
C ILE A 212 11.30 10.21 -4.89
N ARG A 213 10.22 10.84 -5.35
CA ARG A 213 9.83 12.19 -4.92
C ARG A 213 8.48 12.22 -4.24
N LYS A 214 7.67 11.16 -4.39
CA LYS A 214 6.28 11.08 -3.93
C LYS A 214 6.15 9.97 -2.88
N THR A 215 5.40 10.23 -1.82
CA THR A 215 5.15 9.23 -0.79
C THR A 215 4.12 8.21 -1.25
N ALA A 216 4.44 6.92 -1.13
CA ALA A 216 3.47 5.84 -1.28
C ALA A 216 2.42 5.89 -0.16
N ILE A 217 1.16 6.05 -0.57
CA ILE A 217 0.00 5.89 0.31
C ILE A 217 -0.73 4.64 -0.14
N THR A 218 -0.59 3.54 0.60
CA THR A 218 -1.15 2.24 0.26
C THR A 218 -1.76 1.60 1.49
N ARG A 219 -2.36 0.41 1.31
CA ARG A 219 -2.93 -0.35 2.44
C ARG A 219 -1.90 -0.56 3.56
N TRP A 220 -0.65 -0.82 3.22
CA TRP A 220 0.42 -1.12 4.17
C TRP A 220 0.87 0.12 4.92
N THR A 221 1.05 1.24 4.21
CA THR A 221 1.50 2.49 4.84
C THR A 221 0.43 3.14 5.72
N ARG A 222 -0.86 2.81 5.50
CA ARG A 222 -1.96 3.20 6.39
C ARG A 222 -1.95 2.49 7.74
N SER A 223 -1.48 1.24 7.78
CA SER A 223 -1.40 0.47 9.02
C SER A 223 -0.20 0.85 9.88
N LEU A 224 0.67 1.75 9.38
CA LEU A 224 1.79 2.30 10.14
C LEU A 224 1.30 3.35 11.15
N ARG A 225 1.93 3.38 12.32
CA ARG A 225 1.67 4.39 13.37
C ARG A 225 1.97 5.84 12.93
N THR A 226 2.58 6.03 11.76
CA THR A 226 2.96 7.34 11.21
C THR A 226 1.95 7.92 10.20
N LEU A 227 0.76 7.31 10.05
CA LEU A 227 -0.22 7.74 9.04
C LEU A 227 -0.48 9.25 9.05
N ASP A 228 -0.67 9.88 10.21
CA ASP A 228 -0.95 11.32 10.27
C ASP A 228 0.22 12.18 9.75
N LYS A 229 1.46 11.75 10.02
CA LYS A 229 2.67 12.38 9.47
C LYS A 229 2.74 12.17 7.95
N ILE A 230 2.43 10.97 7.47
CA ILE A 230 2.39 10.61 6.04
C ILE A 230 1.36 11.48 5.31
N LEU A 231 0.13 11.58 5.82
CA LEU A 231 -0.93 12.40 5.22
C LEU A 231 -0.55 13.88 5.23
N SER A 232 0.04 14.37 6.32
CA SER A 232 0.49 15.76 6.43
C SER A 232 1.60 16.09 5.43
N ALA A 233 2.58 15.18 5.23
CA ALA A 233 3.62 15.34 4.24
C ALA A 233 3.06 15.32 2.82
N ARG A 234 2.16 14.38 2.51
CA ARG A 234 1.50 14.33 1.20
C ARG A 234 0.69 15.59 0.92
N ARG A 235 -0.05 16.11 1.92
CA ARG A 235 -0.76 17.38 1.82
C ARG A 235 0.18 18.53 1.42
N LYS A 236 1.34 18.63 2.08
CA LYS A 236 2.37 19.65 1.74
C LYS A 236 2.87 19.48 0.31
N GLN A 237 3.10 18.25 -0.13
CA GLN A 237 3.55 17.97 -1.49
C GLN A 237 2.52 18.39 -2.54
N LEU A 238 1.26 17.98 -2.38
CA LEU A 238 0.20 18.31 -3.34
C LEU A 238 -0.11 19.81 -3.35
N LYS A 239 0.03 20.48 -2.21
CA LYS A 239 -0.20 21.92 -2.06
C LYS A 239 0.56 22.75 -3.10
N THR A 240 1.79 22.37 -3.46
CA THR A 240 2.61 23.08 -4.46
C THR A 240 1.91 23.26 -5.81
N ASN A 241 1.13 22.27 -6.26
CA ASN A 241 0.37 22.36 -7.51
C ASN A 241 -1.10 22.75 -7.28
N LEU A 242 -1.69 22.36 -6.15
CA LEU A 242 -3.06 22.71 -5.79
C LEU A 242 -3.26 24.22 -5.53
N ASP A 243 -2.23 24.94 -5.07
CA ASP A 243 -2.31 26.39 -4.85
C ASP A 243 -2.23 27.23 -6.15
N LYS A 244 -1.85 26.62 -7.27
CA LYS A 244 -1.77 27.32 -8.56
C LYS A 244 -3.19 27.47 -9.15
N ASN A 245 -3.60 28.71 -9.44
CA ASN A 245 -4.98 29.05 -9.81
C ASN A 245 -5.41 28.57 -11.22
N SER A 246 -4.47 28.52 -12.18
CA SER A 246 -4.75 28.17 -13.58
C SER A 246 -4.07 26.85 -13.94
N ARG A 247 -4.59 25.76 -13.40
CA ARG A 247 -4.21 24.39 -13.75
C ARG A 247 -5.44 23.59 -14.08
N LEU A 248 -5.45 22.91 -15.22
CA LEU A 248 -6.51 21.98 -15.59
C LEU A 248 -6.36 20.71 -14.76
N ARG A 249 -7.38 20.39 -13.95
CA ARG A 249 -7.34 19.27 -13.01
C ARG A 249 -8.37 18.22 -13.38
N TYR A 250 -7.90 16.99 -13.56
CA TYR A 250 -8.75 15.83 -13.76
C TYR A 250 -8.77 14.97 -12.50
N LEU A 251 -9.95 14.48 -12.14
CA LEU A 251 -10.15 13.56 -11.03
C LEU A 251 -10.81 12.29 -11.58
N PHE A 252 -10.24 11.13 -11.28
CA PHE A 252 -10.87 9.83 -11.51
C PHE A 252 -11.23 9.21 -10.16
N LEU A 253 -12.52 8.94 -9.94
CA LEU A 253 -13.03 8.41 -8.68
C LEU A 253 -13.71 7.07 -8.93
N SER A 254 -13.28 6.03 -8.23
CA SER A 254 -13.95 4.74 -8.25
C SER A 254 -14.87 4.58 -7.04
N GLN A 255 -16.15 4.26 -7.29
CA GLN A 255 -17.11 3.95 -6.24
C GLN A 255 -16.64 2.79 -5.35
N GLN A 256 -15.94 1.80 -5.93
CA GLN A 256 -15.48 0.62 -5.18
C GLN A 256 -14.27 0.91 -4.29
N SER A 257 -13.51 1.96 -4.60
CA SER A 257 -12.26 2.29 -3.90
C SER A 257 -12.47 3.30 -2.76
N ILE A 258 -13.68 3.84 -2.57
CA ILE A 258 -13.98 4.88 -1.60
C ILE A 258 -15.12 4.43 -0.67
N ASN A 259 -14.88 4.49 0.64
CA ASN A 259 -15.87 4.15 1.65
C ASN A 259 -16.96 5.22 1.73
N ASN A 260 -18.22 4.80 1.93
CA ASN A 260 -19.40 5.66 1.95
C ASN A 260 -19.50 6.61 0.73
N PHE A 261 -19.01 6.15 -0.44
CA PHE A 261 -18.90 6.97 -1.64
C PHE A 261 -20.20 7.69 -1.99
N ASN A 262 -21.32 6.97 -2.04
CA ASN A 262 -22.61 7.53 -2.44
C ASN A 262 -23.03 8.68 -1.52
N ASP A 263 -22.86 8.57 -0.21
CA ASP A 263 -23.31 9.59 0.74
C ASP A 263 -22.48 10.87 0.62
N GLU A 264 -21.16 10.74 0.40
CA GLU A 264 -20.22 11.85 0.51
C GLU A 264 -19.74 12.46 -0.82
N ILE A 265 -19.87 11.77 -1.95
CA ILE A 265 -19.29 12.20 -3.23
C ILE A 265 -19.75 13.61 -3.65
N VAL A 266 -21.01 13.95 -3.46
CA VAL A 266 -21.54 15.27 -3.84
C VAL A 266 -20.98 16.36 -2.92
N ASN A 267 -20.75 16.06 -1.63
CA ASN A 267 -20.05 16.97 -0.72
C ASN A 267 -18.62 17.17 -1.17
N PHE A 268 -17.92 16.08 -1.52
CA PHE A 268 -16.56 16.12 -2.04
C PHE A 268 -16.44 17.00 -3.30
N ILE A 269 -17.30 16.81 -4.30
CA ILE A 269 -17.29 17.63 -5.53
C ILE A 269 -17.56 19.10 -5.20
N SER A 270 -18.55 19.36 -4.33
CA SER A 270 -18.87 20.72 -3.88
C SER A 270 -17.67 21.40 -3.21
N ASP A 271 -17.00 20.71 -2.28
CA ASP A 271 -15.84 21.24 -1.56
C ASP A 271 -14.67 21.49 -2.52
N PHE A 272 -14.43 20.57 -3.47
CA PHE A 272 -13.41 20.72 -4.50
C PHE A 272 -13.66 21.96 -5.36
N VAL A 273 -14.88 22.13 -5.89
CA VAL A 273 -15.24 23.29 -6.72
C VAL A 273 -15.11 24.60 -5.92
N ASN A 274 -15.61 24.62 -4.68
CA ASN A 274 -15.55 25.80 -3.81
C ASN A 274 -14.11 26.17 -3.41
N LYS A 275 -13.19 25.20 -3.39
CA LYS A 275 -11.79 25.43 -3.08
C LYS A 275 -10.96 25.81 -4.31
N PHE A 276 -11.21 25.16 -5.44
CA PHE A 276 -10.31 25.16 -6.59
C PHE A 276 -10.88 25.78 -7.87
N HIS A 277 -12.18 26.10 -7.93
CA HIS A 277 -12.84 26.65 -9.13
C HIS A 277 -13.97 27.66 -8.79
N PHE A 278 -13.69 28.58 -7.86
CA PHE A 278 -14.67 29.57 -7.37
C PHE A 278 -14.37 31.04 -7.75
N LYS A 279 -13.19 31.33 -8.32
CA LYS A 279 -12.77 32.69 -8.69
C LYS A 279 -12.68 32.86 -10.20
N GLU A 280 -12.78 34.08 -10.69
CA GLU A 280 -12.62 34.45 -12.11
C GLU A 280 -11.26 34.00 -12.68
N VAL A 281 -10.19 34.06 -11.87
CA VAL A 281 -8.85 33.61 -12.24
C VAL A 281 -8.71 32.08 -12.33
N HIS A 282 -9.71 31.32 -11.87
CA HIS A 282 -9.74 29.86 -12.02
C HIS A 282 -10.33 29.54 -13.39
N ASP A 283 -9.55 29.74 -14.43
CA ASP A 283 -10.05 29.73 -15.79
C ASP A 283 -10.08 28.34 -16.45
N LYS A 284 -9.47 27.34 -15.80
CA LYS A 284 -9.47 25.95 -16.26
C LYS A 284 -10.55 25.16 -15.52
N THR A 285 -11.63 24.82 -16.22
CA THR A 285 -12.75 24.08 -15.64
C THR A 285 -12.38 22.62 -15.41
N PRO A 286 -12.43 22.12 -14.16
CA PRO A 286 -12.02 20.76 -13.83
C PRO A 286 -12.93 19.71 -14.46
N LEU A 287 -12.40 18.50 -14.61
CA LEU A 287 -13.14 17.32 -15.06
C LEU A 287 -13.13 16.27 -13.97
N ILE A 288 -14.30 15.70 -13.69
CA ILE A 288 -14.47 14.60 -12.75
C ILE A 288 -15.07 13.42 -13.51
N CYS A 289 -14.28 12.36 -13.65
CA CYS A 289 -14.68 11.07 -14.18
C CYS A 289 -14.99 10.11 -13.03
N ILE A 290 -16.17 9.49 -13.06
CA ILE A 290 -16.63 8.61 -11.98
C ILE A 290 -16.86 7.20 -12.52
N ASN A 291 -16.14 6.23 -11.97
CA ASN A 291 -16.39 4.81 -12.18
C ASN A 291 -17.47 4.32 -11.20
N CYS A 292 -18.71 4.29 -11.71
CA CYS A 292 -19.92 3.86 -11.00
C CYS A 292 -20.98 3.35 -11.99
N SER A 293 -22.07 2.78 -11.46
CA SER A 293 -23.21 2.38 -12.29
C SER A 293 -23.96 3.58 -12.87
N GLN A 294 -24.74 3.35 -13.93
CA GLN A 294 -25.55 4.40 -14.57
C GLN A 294 -26.58 5.00 -13.59
N GLU A 295 -27.15 4.18 -12.70
CA GLU A 295 -28.11 4.59 -11.68
C GLU A 295 -27.47 5.52 -10.66
N VAL A 296 -26.29 5.15 -10.15
CA VAL A 296 -25.52 5.97 -9.21
C VAL A 296 -25.12 7.29 -9.86
N PHE A 297 -24.68 7.27 -11.12
CA PHE A 297 -24.34 8.49 -11.87
C PHE A 297 -25.55 9.42 -12.03
N LYS A 298 -26.73 8.88 -12.35
CA LYS A 298 -28.00 9.62 -12.41
C LYS A 298 -28.33 10.26 -11.06
N GLU A 299 -28.16 9.54 -9.95
CA GLU A 299 -28.40 10.07 -8.61
C GLU A 299 -27.46 11.24 -8.27
N ILE A 300 -26.16 11.09 -8.57
CA ILE A 300 -25.14 12.14 -8.36
C ILE A 300 -25.52 13.41 -9.12
N ARG A 301 -25.93 13.28 -10.39
CA ARG A 301 -26.38 14.40 -11.23
C ARG A 301 -27.55 15.17 -10.60
N VAL A 302 -28.55 14.45 -10.09
CA VAL A 302 -29.71 15.05 -9.41
C VAL A 302 -29.27 15.79 -8.13
N ARG A 303 -28.37 15.19 -7.35
CA ARG A 303 -27.91 15.77 -6.08
C ARG A 303 -26.99 16.98 -6.28
N LEU A 304 -26.15 16.98 -7.31
CA LEU A 304 -25.37 18.16 -7.70
C LEU A 304 -26.27 19.33 -8.09
N HIS A 305 -27.30 19.06 -8.89
CA HIS A 305 -28.31 20.08 -9.25
C HIS A 305 -29.01 20.64 -7.99
N LYS A 306 -29.43 19.78 -7.06
CA LYS A 306 -30.03 20.21 -5.78
C LYS A 306 -29.09 21.05 -4.92
N LYS A 307 -27.76 20.90 -5.08
CA LYS A 307 -26.73 21.73 -4.44
C LYS A 307 -26.34 22.98 -5.23
N ASN A 308 -27.02 23.28 -6.33
CA ASN A 308 -26.69 24.37 -7.26
C ASN A 308 -25.27 24.28 -7.84
N ILE A 309 -24.69 23.08 -7.91
CA ILE A 309 -23.42 22.86 -8.63
C ILE A 309 -23.75 22.59 -10.09
N ARG A 310 -23.41 23.55 -10.96
CA ARG A 310 -23.67 23.44 -12.40
C ARG A 310 -22.58 22.62 -13.07
N TYR A 311 -22.97 21.62 -13.88
CA TYR A 311 -22.05 20.72 -14.56
C TYR A 311 -22.37 20.61 -16.05
N ASN A 312 -21.36 20.23 -16.85
CA ASN A 312 -21.52 19.79 -18.23
C ASN A 312 -21.18 18.30 -18.31
N ASP A 313 -22.14 17.47 -18.70
CA ASP A 313 -21.98 16.02 -18.86
C ASP A 313 -21.98 15.57 -20.33
N GLY A 314 -22.04 16.50 -21.28
CA GLY A 314 -22.01 16.20 -22.72
C GLY A 314 -23.25 15.52 -23.27
N LEU A 315 -24.21 15.12 -22.43
CA LEU A 315 -25.40 14.40 -22.86
C LEU A 315 -26.39 15.34 -23.55
N VAL A 316 -26.91 14.93 -24.70
CA VAL A 316 -28.03 15.59 -25.39
C VAL A 316 -29.33 14.88 -25.06
N THR A 317 -29.28 13.55 -24.97
CA THR A 317 -30.33 12.67 -24.45
C THR A 317 -29.69 11.66 -23.50
N ASP A 318 -30.49 10.79 -22.89
CA ASP A 318 -29.96 9.73 -22.03
C ASP A 318 -29.07 8.71 -22.77
N GLU A 319 -29.13 8.68 -24.11
CA GLU A 319 -28.43 7.71 -24.96
C GLU A 319 -27.45 8.35 -25.95
N TYR A 320 -27.45 9.68 -26.08
CA TYR A 320 -26.57 10.39 -27.01
C TYR A 320 -25.64 11.35 -26.28
N PHE A 321 -24.35 11.02 -26.32
CA PHE A 321 -23.26 11.84 -25.82
C PHE A 321 -22.61 12.63 -26.96
N ASP A 322 -22.52 13.95 -26.80
CA ASP A 322 -21.85 14.84 -27.73
C ASP A 322 -20.48 15.26 -27.17
N LYS A 323 -19.43 14.69 -27.74
CA LYS A 323 -18.03 14.98 -27.40
C LYS A 323 -17.69 16.47 -27.55
N ASN A 324 -18.17 17.14 -28.59
CA ASN A 324 -17.86 18.55 -28.81
C ASN A 324 -18.54 19.42 -27.74
N LYS A 325 -19.79 19.10 -27.41
CA LYS A 325 -20.52 19.76 -26.31
C LYS A 325 -19.79 19.58 -24.97
N PHE A 326 -19.28 18.38 -24.69
CA PHE A 326 -18.54 18.10 -23.45
C PHE A 326 -17.22 18.88 -23.35
N LEU A 327 -16.43 18.90 -24.44
CA LEU A 327 -15.13 19.55 -24.47
C LEU A 327 -15.22 21.08 -24.52
N THR A 328 -16.32 21.62 -25.03
CA THR A 328 -16.56 23.07 -25.07
C THR A 328 -16.42 23.69 -23.67
N GLY A 329 -15.73 24.83 -23.60
CA GLY A 329 -15.52 25.56 -22.35
C GLY A 329 -16.79 26.30 -21.89
N PRO A 330 -16.89 26.65 -20.60
CA PRO A 330 -18.06 27.36 -20.11
C PRO A 330 -18.16 28.78 -20.65
N VAL A 331 -19.38 29.24 -20.89
CA VAL A 331 -19.66 30.66 -21.10
C VAL A 331 -19.45 31.38 -19.77
N ARG A 332 -18.61 32.42 -19.81
CA ARG A 332 -18.28 33.25 -18.65
C ARG A 332 -18.69 34.68 -18.89
N ALA A 333 -19.34 35.28 -17.90
CA ALA A 333 -19.79 36.65 -17.96
C ALA A 333 -19.69 37.32 -16.59
N LYS A 334 -19.47 38.63 -16.60
CA LYS A 334 -19.57 39.44 -15.39
C LYS A 334 -20.97 40.05 -15.33
N ILE A 335 -21.75 39.65 -14.33
CA ILE A 335 -23.11 40.16 -14.12
C ILE A 335 -23.07 41.02 -12.86
N GLY A 336 -22.96 42.34 -13.06
CA GLY A 336 -22.75 43.30 -11.97
C GLY A 336 -21.44 43.05 -11.22
N LYS A 337 -21.53 42.77 -9.91
CA LYS A 337 -20.37 42.40 -9.06
C LYS A 337 -20.12 40.90 -8.99
N GLN A 338 -20.96 40.07 -9.60
CA GLN A 338 -20.86 38.61 -9.54
C GLN A 338 -20.27 38.06 -10.84
N PHE A 339 -19.44 37.02 -10.69
CA PHE A 339 -18.92 36.23 -11.80
C PHE A 339 -19.90 35.10 -12.10
N TYR A 340 -20.32 35.03 -13.36
CA TYR A 340 -21.19 33.97 -13.87
C TYR A 340 -20.38 33.01 -14.74
N THR A 341 -20.66 31.72 -14.55
CA THR A 341 -20.20 30.62 -15.41
C THR A 341 -21.38 29.67 -15.59
N ASP A 342 -21.67 29.26 -16.82
CA ASP A 342 -22.79 28.35 -17.12
C ASP A 342 -22.61 26.97 -16.46
N PHE A 343 -21.37 26.47 -16.36
CA PHE A 343 -21.01 25.33 -15.52
C PHE A 343 -19.66 25.51 -14.82
N GLN A 344 -19.44 24.73 -13.76
CA GLN A 344 -18.27 24.77 -12.87
C GLN A 344 -17.42 23.50 -12.96
N VAL A 345 -17.98 22.41 -13.49
CA VAL A 345 -17.28 21.12 -13.58
C VAL A 345 -17.77 20.35 -14.81
N ARG A 346 -16.86 19.64 -15.47
CA ARG A 346 -17.22 18.61 -16.44
C ARG A 346 -17.39 17.28 -15.72
N LEU A 347 -18.51 16.61 -15.93
CA LEU A 347 -18.85 15.37 -15.22
C LEU A 347 -18.98 14.23 -16.21
N LEU A 348 -18.15 13.21 -16.08
CA LEU A 348 -18.11 12.05 -16.97
C LEU A 348 -18.36 10.77 -16.17
N ARG A 349 -19.16 9.85 -16.71
CA ARG A 349 -19.20 8.46 -16.21
C ARG A 349 -18.13 7.67 -16.93
N PHE A 350 -17.37 6.86 -16.20
CA PHE A 350 -16.40 5.95 -16.80
C PHE A 350 -17.10 4.92 -17.70
N ASP A 351 -16.55 4.77 -18.89
CA ASP A 351 -16.85 3.70 -19.84
C ASP A 351 -15.53 3.35 -20.53
N GLU A 352 -15.13 2.08 -20.50
CA GLU A 352 -13.85 1.63 -21.06
C GLU A 352 -13.72 1.96 -22.55
N ASN A 353 -14.84 1.98 -23.28
CA ASN A 353 -14.83 2.26 -24.72
C ASN A 353 -14.66 3.76 -25.04
N ASP A 354 -15.11 4.63 -24.13
CA ASP A 354 -15.20 6.08 -24.38
C ASP A 354 -14.23 6.92 -23.53
N ILE A 355 -13.47 6.30 -22.62
CA ILE A 355 -12.56 7.01 -21.70
C ILE A 355 -11.44 7.77 -22.42
N GLY A 356 -11.15 7.40 -23.67
CA GLY A 356 -10.17 8.08 -24.53
C GLY A 356 -10.43 9.58 -24.70
N ILE A 357 -11.65 10.06 -24.44
CA ILE A 357 -11.97 11.49 -24.41
C ILE A 357 -11.08 12.30 -23.44
N LEU A 358 -10.57 11.67 -22.37
CA LEU A 358 -9.65 12.33 -21.43
C LEU A 358 -8.28 12.65 -22.05
N ASN A 359 -7.91 12.00 -23.15
CA ASN A 359 -6.66 12.26 -23.86
C ASN A 359 -6.79 13.41 -24.88
N GLU A 360 -8.00 13.84 -25.21
CA GLU A 360 -8.27 14.91 -26.19
C GLU A 360 -7.79 16.28 -25.71
N THR A 361 -7.71 16.46 -24.39
CA THR A 361 -7.12 17.64 -23.76
C THR A 361 -6.36 17.19 -22.54
N LYS A 362 -5.03 17.19 -22.63
CA LYS A 362 -4.16 16.85 -21.51
C LYS A 362 -4.36 17.83 -20.36
N CYS A 363 -4.60 17.28 -19.17
CA CYS A 363 -4.65 18.05 -17.95
C CYS A 363 -3.25 18.35 -17.42
N ASP A 364 -3.15 19.36 -16.56
CA ASP A 364 -1.93 19.66 -15.85
C ASP A 364 -1.70 18.70 -14.68
N ASP A 365 -2.78 18.38 -13.94
CA ASP A 365 -2.77 17.45 -12.82
C ASP A 365 -3.89 16.41 -12.99
N PHE A 366 -3.55 15.13 -12.76
CA PHE A 366 -4.51 14.04 -12.75
C PHE A 366 -4.47 13.31 -11.41
N PHE A 367 -5.54 13.43 -10.63
CA PHE A 367 -5.71 12.73 -9.36
C PHE A 367 -6.51 11.43 -9.56
N LEU A 368 -5.93 10.30 -9.17
CA LEU A 368 -6.51 8.97 -9.30
C LEU A 368 -6.88 8.43 -7.91
N PHE A 369 -8.18 8.26 -7.68
CA PHE A 369 -8.75 7.69 -6.46
C PHE A 369 -9.37 6.33 -6.77
N THR A 370 -8.52 5.39 -7.14
CA THR A 370 -8.92 4.06 -7.60
C THR A 370 -7.81 3.04 -7.36
N ASP A 371 -8.21 1.80 -7.09
CA ASP A 371 -7.29 0.66 -7.00
C ASP A 371 -6.83 0.18 -8.39
N THR A 372 -7.64 0.41 -9.44
CA THR A 372 -7.35 0.01 -10.82
C THR A 372 -7.24 1.23 -11.72
N VAL A 373 -6.05 1.44 -12.28
CA VAL A 373 -5.75 2.61 -13.11
C VAL A 373 -6.35 2.42 -14.51
N PRO A 374 -7.11 3.38 -15.04
CA PRO A 374 -7.62 3.30 -16.41
C PRO A 374 -6.47 3.41 -17.43
N GLU A 375 -6.59 2.70 -18.55
CA GLU A 375 -5.63 2.77 -19.64
C GLU A 375 -5.75 4.11 -20.38
N LEU A 376 -4.85 5.04 -20.06
CA LEU A 376 -4.82 6.40 -20.60
C LEU A 376 -3.38 6.81 -20.91
N ASP A 377 -3.24 7.80 -21.78
CA ASP A 377 -1.95 8.39 -22.05
C ASP A 377 -1.64 9.46 -20.99
N PHE A 378 -0.69 9.16 -20.12
CA PHE A 378 -0.23 10.05 -19.05
C PHE A 378 1.02 10.87 -19.41
N GLN A 379 1.49 10.81 -20.67
CA GLN A 379 2.62 11.62 -21.11
C GLN A 379 2.34 13.11 -20.84
N ASP A 380 3.32 13.78 -20.23
CA ASP A 380 3.33 15.20 -19.87
C ASP A 380 2.26 15.63 -18.83
N VAL A 381 1.70 14.68 -18.08
CA VAL A 381 0.70 14.94 -17.03
C VAL A 381 1.30 14.70 -15.64
N ASN A 382 1.05 15.60 -14.69
CA ASN A 382 1.37 15.32 -13.29
C ASN A 382 0.32 14.38 -12.68
N VAL A 383 0.61 13.08 -12.68
CA VAL A 383 -0.29 12.06 -12.11
C VAL A 383 -0.04 11.88 -10.60
N GLU A 384 -1.11 11.88 -9.83
CA GLU A 384 -1.13 11.65 -8.39
C GLU A 384 -2.08 10.50 -8.04
N HIS A 385 -1.52 9.34 -7.73
CA HIS A 385 -2.28 8.24 -7.16
C HIS A 385 -2.51 8.51 -5.67
N ILE A 386 -3.79 8.49 -5.26
CA ILE A 386 -4.21 8.70 -3.89
C ILE A 386 -5.07 7.51 -3.49
N ASN A 387 -4.40 6.44 -3.03
CA ASN A 387 -5.08 5.28 -2.49
C ASN A 387 -5.43 5.57 -1.03
N LEU A 388 -6.47 6.38 -0.81
CA LEU A 388 -7.15 6.61 0.46
C LEU A 388 -8.62 6.18 0.30
N LYS A 389 -9.17 5.48 1.30
CA LYS A 389 -10.57 5.00 1.24
C LYS A 389 -11.54 5.97 1.91
N GLU A 390 -11.09 6.69 2.93
CA GLU A 390 -11.93 7.63 3.67
C GLU A 390 -11.93 9.00 2.99
N ILE A 391 -13.12 9.50 2.63
CA ILE A 391 -13.25 10.80 1.96
C ILE A 391 -12.66 11.94 2.79
N ASN A 392 -12.76 11.91 4.12
CA ASN A 392 -12.19 12.96 4.97
C ASN A 392 -10.67 13.02 4.86
N GLN A 393 -9.99 11.86 4.81
CA GLN A 393 -8.54 11.78 4.57
C GLN A 393 -8.18 12.30 3.18
N ILE A 394 -8.98 11.93 2.15
CA ILE A 394 -8.80 12.45 0.80
C ILE A 394 -8.92 13.99 0.79
N LYS A 395 -9.98 14.54 1.39
CA LYS A 395 -10.21 15.98 1.49
C LYS A 395 -9.05 16.67 2.20
N PHE A 396 -8.51 16.08 3.27
CA PHE A 396 -7.37 16.65 3.98
C PHE A 396 -6.11 16.68 3.13
N VAL A 397 -5.75 15.56 2.50
CA VAL A 397 -4.57 15.49 1.63
C VAL A 397 -4.70 16.43 0.43
N MET A 398 -5.91 16.59 -0.10
CA MET A 398 -6.24 17.57 -1.13
C MET A 398 -6.36 19.02 -0.61
N GLY A 399 -6.14 19.28 0.68
CA GLY A 399 -6.19 20.63 1.25
C GLY A 399 -7.58 21.29 1.25
N MET A 400 -8.64 20.49 1.13
CA MET A 400 -10.03 20.94 1.20
C MET A 400 -10.51 21.16 2.65
N VAL A 401 -9.92 20.42 3.60
CA VAL A 401 -10.16 20.56 5.05
C VAL A 401 -8.83 20.64 5.80
N ASP A 402 -8.86 21.23 6.99
CA ASP A 402 -7.66 21.41 7.82
C ASP A 402 -7.37 20.23 8.75
N ILE A 403 -8.41 19.46 9.10
CA ILE A 403 -8.37 18.25 9.94
C ILE A 403 -9.29 17.18 9.33
N TYR A 404 -9.07 15.91 9.67
CA TYR A 404 -9.84 14.76 9.15
C TYR A 404 -10.21 13.79 10.28
N ASP A 405 -10.78 14.30 11.37
CA ASP A 405 -11.32 13.42 12.41
C ASP A 405 -12.57 12.64 11.92
#